data_AF-A0A929W8R3-F1
#
_entry.id   AF-A0A929W8R3-F1
#
_cell.length_a   1.000
_cell.length_b   1.000
_cell.length_c   1.000
_cell.angle_alpha   90.00
_cell.angle_beta   90.00
_cell.angle_gamma   90.00
#
_symmetry.space_group_name_H-M   'P 1'
#
loop_
_entity.id
_entity.type
_entity.pdbx_description
1 polymer ?
#
loop_
_entity_poly.entity_id
_entity_poly.type
_entity_poly.pdbx_seq_one_letter_code
_entity_poly.pdbx_strand_id
1 'polypeptide(L)'
;MHKHNFLLSLITVMTILASAEAKGERVPGGEGEMPRLVVNILIDQLRSDYLETFSPLYGDEGFRQLMRGGRYYTQAVYAVAPRD
;
A
#
# COMPACT_ATOMS: atom_id res chain seq x y z
N MET A 1 19.49 33.84 12.43
CA MET A 1 20.32 32.63 12.25
C MET A 1 19.58 31.32 12.55
N HIS A 2 18.54 31.29 13.40
CA HIS A 2 17.83 30.04 13.75
C HIS A 2 17.06 29.34 12.62
N LYS A 3 16.53 30.07 11.62
CA LYS A 3 15.77 29.47 10.50
C LYS A 3 16.62 28.53 9.63
N HIS A 4 17.91 28.83 9.47
CA HIS A 4 18.83 28.00 8.70
C HIS A 4 19.20 26.73 9.45
N ASN A 5 19.35 26.80 10.78
CA ASN A 5 19.65 25.63 11.61
C ASN A 5 18.47 24.65 11.66
N PHE A 6 17.23 25.16 11.68
CA PHE A 6 16.03 24.33 11.58
C PHE A 6 15.95 23.59 10.24
N LEU A 7 16.22 24.31 9.15
CA LEU A 7 16.17 23.75 7.80
C LEU A 7 17.27 22.71 7.57
N LEU A 8 18.47 22.93 8.10
CA LEU A 8 19.57 21.95 8.10
C LEU A 8 19.22 20.69 8.89
N SER A 9 18.65 20.83 10.09
CA SER A 9 18.18 19.69 10.89
C SER A 9 17.12 18.87 10.15
N LEU A 10 16.16 19.53 9.48
CA LEU A 10 15.13 18.86 8.70
C LEU A 10 15.72 18.06 7.53
N ILE A 11 16.69 18.63 6.80
CA ILE A 11 17.38 17.94 5.71
C ILE A 11 18.17 16.73 6.23
N THR A 12 18.85 16.86 7.37
CA THR A 12 19.60 15.74 7.98
C THR A 12 18.66 14.60 8.36
N VAL A 13 17.52 14.89 8.97
CA VAL A 13 16.52 13.87 9.32
C VAL A 13 15.96 13.18 8.07
N MET A 14 15.65 13.93 7.02
CA MET A 14 15.14 13.36 5.76
C MET A 14 16.18 12.49 5.04
N THR A 15 17.46 12.84 5.12
CA THR A 15 18.56 12.06 4.52
C THR A 15 18.75 10.73 5.25
N ILE A 16 18.62 10.72 6.59
CA ILE A 16 18.65 9.49 7.39
C ILE A 16 17.44 8.61 7.04
N LEU A 17 16.25 9.19 6.92
CA LEU A 17 15.02 8.43 6.63
C LEU A 17 15.02 7.82 5.23
N ALA A 18 15.55 8.53 4.22
CA ALA A 18 15.67 8.01 2.86
C ALA A 18 16.63 6.80 2.75
N SER A 19 17.65 6.71 3.61
CA SER A 19 18.57 5.57 3.64
C SER A 19 17.97 4.28 4.22
N ALA A 20 16.82 4.37 4.90
CA ALA A 20 16.12 3.22 5.45
C ALA A 20 15.30 2.44 4.39
N GLU A 21 15.06 3.01 3.20
CA GLU A 21 14.24 2.39 2.16
C GLU A 21 15.02 1.43 1.22
N ALA A 22 16.35 1.32 1.38
CA ALA A 22 17.19 0.50 0.51
C ALA A 22 17.26 -1.00 0.87
N LYS A 23 16.32 -1.50 1.68
CA LYS A 23 16.09 -2.95 1.85
C LYS A 23 14.65 -3.25 1.48
N GLY A 24 14.44 -3.50 0.19
CA GLY A 24 13.22 -4.16 -0.28
C GLY A 24 13.00 -5.40 0.58
N GLU A 25 11.91 -5.38 1.34
CA GLU A 25 11.51 -6.47 2.21
C GLU A 25 11.30 -7.71 1.32
N ARG A 26 12.11 -8.73 1.56
CA ARG A 26 12.00 -10.02 0.88
C ARG A 26 10.64 -10.60 1.22
N VAL A 27 9.73 -10.60 0.26
CA VAL A 27 8.44 -11.27 0.38
C VAL A 27 8.71 -12.74 0.73
N PRO A 28 8.12 -13.29 1.80
CA PRO A 28 8.24 -14.71 2.10
C PRO A 28 7.51 -15.49 1.00
N GLY A 29 8.25 -16.05 0.05
CA GLY A 29 7.67 -16.72 -1.12
C GLY A 29 8.57 -16.91 -2.36
N GLY A 30 9.89 -16.77 -2.22
CA GLY A 30 10.85 -17.22 -3.22
C GLY A 30 11.29 -16.15 -4.23
N GLU A 31 12.57 -15.81 -4.19
CA GLU A 31 13.27 -15.16 -5.30
C GLU A 31 13.22 -16.12 -6.52
N GLY A 32 12.25 -15.95 -7.43
CA GLY A 32 12.25 -16.59 -8.76
C GLY A 32 11.08 -17.50 -9.14
N GLU A 33 10.11 -17.78 -8.26
CA GLU A 33 8.95 -18.58 -8.65
C GLU A 33 7.85 -17.73 -9.28
N MET A 34 7.66 -17.91 -10.60
CA MET A 34 6.53 -17.34 -11.31
C MET A 34 5.23 -17.95 -10.76
N PRO A 35 4.19 -17.13 -10.48
CA PRO A 35 2.91 -17.66 -10.01
C PRO A 35 2.31 -18.63 -11.03
N ARG A 36 1.99 -19.85 -10.57
CA ARG A 36 1.34 -20.88 -11.42
C ARG A 36 -0.13 -20.56 -11.72
N LEU A 37 -0.74 -19.71 -10.89
CA LEU A 37 -2.13 -19.26 -11.01
C LEU A 37 -2.22 -17.81 -10.56
N VAL A 38 -2.94 -17.01 -11.34
CA VAL A 38 -3.32 -15.64 -10.98
C VAL A 38 -4.85 -15.60 -10.93
N VAL A 39 -5.39 -15.17 -9.80
CA VAL A 39 -6.83 -14.99 -9.60
C VAL A 39 -7.13 -13.51 -9.53
N ASN A 40 -7.99 -13.02 -10.42
CA ASN A 40 -8.50 -11.65 -10.38
C ASN A 40 -9.93 -11.67 -9.82
N ILE A 41 -10.17 -10.91 -8.75
CA ILE A 41 -11.48 -10.80 -8.09
C ILE A 41 -11.95 -9.37 -8.26
N LEU A 42 -13.04 -9.18 -8.99
CA LEU A 42 -13.75 -7.91 -9.09
C LEU A 42 -15.02 -7.98 -8.24
N ILE A 43 -15.19 -7.00 -7.36
CA ILE A 43 -16.39 -6.86 -6.54
C ILE A 43 -17.13 -5.64 -7.07
N ASP A 44 -18.30 -5.87 -7.66
CA ASP A 44 -19.10 -4.79 -8.22
C ASP A 44 -19.55 -3.81 -7.14
N GLN A 45 -19.48 -2.52 -7.44
CA GLN A 45 -19.82 -1.41 -6.55
C GLN A 45 -19.14 -1.42 -5.17
N LEU A 46 -17.99 -2.09 -5.02
CA LEU A 46 -17.22 -1.99 -3.78
C LEU A 46 -16.61 -0.59 -3.65
N ARG A 47 -17.16 0.21 -2.74
CA ARG A 47 -16.55 1.48 -2.37
C ARG A 47 -15.36 1.24 -1.44
N SER A 48 -14.33 2.07 -1.56
CA SER A 48 -13.09 1.94 -0.80
C SER A 48 -13.29 2.11 0.71
N ASP A 49 -14.22 2.96 1.13
CA ASP A 49 -14.54 3.21 2.55
C ASP A 49 -15.18 2.01 3.26
N TYR A 50 -15.73 1.05 2.51
CA TYR A 50 -16.34 -0.14 3.10
C TYR A 50 -15.30 -1.06 3.74
N LEU A 51 -14.08 -1.10 3.20
CA LEU A 51 -12.99 -1.92 3.74
C LEU A 51 -12.59 -1.51 5.16
N GLU A 52 -12.77 -0.24 5.50
CA GLU A 52 -12.52 0.28 6.84
C GLU A 52 -13.79 0.24 7.70
N THR A 53 -14.91 0.75 7.18
CA THR A 53 -16.18 0.89 7.92
C THR A 53 -16.70 -0.44 8.44
N PHE A 54 -16.57 -1.51 7.65
CA PHE A 54 -17.04 -2.83 8.02
C PHE A 54 -15.93 -3.77 8.49
N SER A 55 -14.73 -3.25 8.74
CA SER A 55 -13.60 -4.03 9.24
C SER A 55 -13.89 -4.86 10.50
N PRO A 56 -14.75 -4.43 11.46
CA PRO A 56 -15.09 -5.26 12.62
C PRO A 56 -15.86 -6.54 12.26
N LEU A 57 -16.49 -6.60 11.08
CA LEU A 57 -17.30 -7.73 10.63
C LEU A 57 -16.50 -8.76 9.81
N TYR A 58 -15.33 -8.39 9.29
CA TYR A 58 -14.50 -9.31 8.50
C TYR A 58 -13.91 -10.37 9.41
N GLY A 59 -13.61 -11.57 8.87
CA GLY A 59 -12.80 -12.60 9.53
C GLY A 59 -11.30 -12.43 9.25
N ASP A 60 -10.46 -13.26 9.87
CA ASP A 60 -9.01 -13.22 9.68
C ASP A 60 -8.55 -13.67 8.28
N GLU A 61 -9.29 -14.57 7.62
CA GLU A 61 -8.89 -15.26 6.38
C GLU A 61 -9.53 -14.65 5.11
N GLY A 62 -9.55 -13.32 5.01
CA GLY A 62 -10.14 -12.63 3.86
C GLY A 62 -9.51 -11.26 3.61
N PHE A 63 -10.32 -10.20 3.58
CA PHE A 63 -9.81 -8.83 3.42
C PHE A 63 -8.72 -8.48 4.44
N ARG A 64 -8.84 -8.92 5.71
CA ARG A 64 -7.81 -8.68 6.73
C ARG A 64 -6.46 -9.31 6.37
N GLN A 65 -6.46 -10.55 5.88
CA GLN A 65 -5.25 -11.24 5.43
C GLN A 65 -4.62 -10.51 4.23
N LEU A 66 -5.44 -10.14 3.23
CA LEU A 66 -4.99 -9.45 2.02
C LEU A 66 -4.40 -8.07 2.33
N MET A 67 -5.02 -7.30 3.24
CA MET A 67 -4.50 -5.99 3.63
C MET A 67 -3.24 -6.08 4.48
N ARG A 68 -3.10 -7.11 5.32
CA ARG A 68 -1.93 -7.29 6.19
C ARG A 68 -0.71 -7.86 5.46
N GLY A 69 -0.92 -8.85 4.59
CA GLY A 69 0.16 -9.59 3.92
C GLY A 69 0.36 -9.23 2.44
N GLY A 70 -0.56 -8.47 1.85
CA GLY A 70 -0.51 -8.05 0.47
C GLY A 70 -0.14 -6.58 0.30
N ARG A 71 -0.34 -6.09 -0.92
CA ARG A 71 -0.20 -4.67 -1.26
C ARG A 71 -1.58 -4.06 -1.46
N TYR A 72 -1.90 -3.06 -0.63
CA TYR A 72 -3.17 -2.34 -0.66
C TYR A 72 -2.96 -0.92 -1.19
N TYR A 73 -3.73 -0.52 -2.21
CA TYR A 73 -3.66 0.80 -2.84
C TYR A 73 -4.89 1.61 -2.45
N THR A 74 -4.71 2.71 -1.74
CA THR A 74 -5.80 3.57 -1.23
C THR A 74 -6.22 4.67 -2.19
N GLN A 75 -5.36 5.00 -3.17
CA GLN A 75 -5.57 6.09 -4.13
C GLN A 75 -5.77 5.57 -5.56
N ALA A 76 -6.48 4.45 -5.69
CA ALA A 76 -6.87 3.91 -6.99
C ALA A 76 -8.15 4.61 -7.46
N VAL A 77 -8.10 5.27 -8.61
CA VAL A 77 -9.27 5.89 -9.26
C VAL A 77 -9.58 5.11 -10.52
N TYR A 78 -10.83 4.66 -10.64
CA TYR A 78 -11.29 4.08 -11.88
C TYR A 78 -11.43 5.18 -12.93
N ALA A 79 -10.66 5.10 -14.01
CA ALA A 79 -10.76 6.02 -15.13
C ALA A 79 -12.09 5.78 -15.84
N VAL A 80 -13.08 6.63 -15.56
CA VAL A 80 -14.34 6.62 -16.31
C VAL A 80 -14.02 7.16 -17.71
N ALA A 81 -14.15 6.31 -18.73
CA ALA A 81 -14.04 6.76 -20.12
C ALA A 81 -15.10 7.85 -20.38
N PRO A 82 -14.77 8.93 -21.11
CA PRO A 82 -15.78 9.90 -21.53
C PRO A 82 -16.91 9.17 -22.26
N ARG A 83 -18.15 9.42 -21.86
CA ARG A 83 -19.30 9.05 -22.67
C ARG A 83 -19.51 10.18 -23.67
N ASP A 84 -19.23 9.88 -24.92
CA ASP A 84 -19.62 10.66 -26.10
C ASP A 84 -21.15 10.67 -26.28
#